data_AF-A0A1W2B1T9-F1
#
_entry.id   AF-A0A1W2B1T9-F1
#
_cell.length_a   1.000
_cell.length_b   1.000
_cell.length_c   1.000
_cell.angle_alpha   90.00
_cell.angle_beta   90.00
_cell.angle_gamma   90.00
#
_symmetry.space_group_name_H-M   'P 1'
#
loop_
_entity.id
_entity.type
_entity.pdbx_description
1 polymer ?
#
loop_
_entity_poly.entity_id
_entity_poly.type
_entity_poly.pdbx_seq_one_letter_code
_entity_poly.pdbx_strand_id
1 'polypeptide(L)' 'MIVCHCAVVGERQIADAAAAGATTLSRVCASTGAGRDCGACVFSVRRILCESVGSEVDTGLFPSPAEVDRAAS' A
#
# COMPACT_ATOMS: atom_id res chain seq x y z
N MET A 1 5.22 -12.58 -5.67
CA MET A 1 6.12 -13.24 -4.70
C MET A 1 5.38 -13.52 -3.39
N ILE A 2 5.84 -14.49 -2.58
CA ILE A 2 5.35 -14.68 -1.20
C ILE A 2 5.98 -13.59 -0.30
N VAL A 3 5.14 -12.95 0.50
CA VAL A 3 5.50 -11.87 1.42
C VAL A 3 5.44 -12.34 2.87
N CYS A 4 4.43 -13.14 3.23
CA CYS A 4 4.31 -13.79 4.53
C CYS A 4 4.44 -15.31 4.39
N HIS A 5 5.47 -15.90 4.98
CA HIS A 5 5.67 -17.35 4.95
C HIS A 5 4.75 -18.11 5.93
N CYS A 6 4.45 -17.55 7.10
CA CYS A 6 3.58 -18.19 8.10
C CYS A 6 2.16 -18.45 7.56
N ALA A 7 1.60 -17.48 6.86
CA ALA A 7 0.24 -17.54 6.32
C ALA A 7 0.19 -17.79 4.79
N VAL A 8 1.35 -18.00 4.16
CA VAL A 8 1.49 -18.20 2.70
C VAL A 8 0.76 -17.10 1.90
N VAL A 9 1.01 -15.84 2.27
CA VAL A 9 0.39 -14.66 1.64
C VAL A 9 1.36 -14.03 0.66
N GLY A 10 0.92 -13.88 -0.58
CA GLY A 10 1.63 -13.17 -1.63
C GLY A 10 1.22 -11.71 -1.79
N GLU A 11 2.04 -10.97 -2.52
CA GLU A 11 1.82 -9.56 -2.87
C GLU A 11 0.47 -9.30 -3.55
N ARG A 12 0.06 -10.18 -4.48
CA ARG A 12 -1.23 -10.11 -5.17
C ARG A 12 -2.40 -10.14 -4.18
N GLN A 13 -2.36 -11.02 -3.19
CA GLN A 13 -3.42 -11.13 -2.18
C GLN A 13 -3.50 -9.88 -1.28
N ILE A 14 -2.37 -9.22 -1.03
CA ILE A 14 -2.33 -7.95 -0.29
C ILE A 14 -2.95 -6.83 -1.14
N ALA A 15 -2.61 -6.76 -2.43
CA ALA A 15 -3.19 -5.79 -3.36
C ALA A 15 -4.70 -6.02 -3.56
N ASP A 16 -5.13 -7.27 -3.71
CA ASP A 16 -6.55 -7.64 -3.84
C ASP A 16 -7.32 -7.27 -2.58
N ALA A 17 -6.75 -7.47 -1.38
CA ALA A 17 -7.35 -7.02 -0.13
C ALA A 17 -7.48 -5.49 -0.08
N ALA A 18 -6.45 -4.75 -0.51
CA ALA A 18 -6.49 -3.29 -0.59
C ALA A 18 -7.60 -2.82 -1.56
N ALA A 19 -7.70 -3.41 -2.75
CA ALA A 19 -8.75 -3.14 -3.74
C ALA A 19 -10.15 -3.49 -3.22
N ALA A 20 -10.28 -4.51 -2.36
CA ALA A 20 -11.51 -4.84 -1.64
C ALA A 20 -11.83 -3.90 -0.45
N GLY A 21 -11.05 -2.82 -0.28
CA GLY A 21 -11.29 -1.80 0.75
C GLY A 21 -10.49 -1.99 2.04
N ALA A 22 -9.49 -2.88 2.06
CA ALA A 22 -8.54 -2.99 3.17
C ALA A 22 -7.51 -1.85 3.18
N THR A 23 -7.95 -0.62 3.42
CA THR A 23 -7.11 0.59 3.33
C THR A 23 -6.21 0.86 4.54
N THR A 24 -6.17 -0.05 5.52
CA THR A 24 -5.29 0.05 6.69
C THR A 24 -4.51 -1.24 6.89
N LEU A 25 -3.29 -1.12 7.41
CA LEU A 25 -2.43 -2.27 7.70
C LEU A 25 -3.16 -3.31 8.59
N SER A 26 -3.86 -2.85 9.62
CA SER A 26 -4.64 -3.73 10.50
C SER A 26 -5.72 -4.52 9.73
N ARG A 27 -6.45 -3.86 8.82
CA ARG A 27 -7.50 -4.49 8.01
C ARG A 27 -6.91 -5.47 6.98
N VAL A 28 -5.76 -5.17 6.39
CA VAL A 28 -5.02 -6.10 5.53
C VAL A 28 -4.56 -7.33 6.31
N CYS A 29 -3.92 -7.14 7.46
CA CYS A 29 -3.48 -8.25 8.30
C CYS A 29 -4.64 -9.13 8.79
N ALA A 30 -5.80 -8.52 9.10
CA ALA A 30 -7.00 -9.24 9.51
C ALA A 30 -7.64 -10.04 8.36
N SER A 31 -7.67 -9.50 7.14
CA SER A 31 -8.30 -10.15 5.98
C SER A 31 -7.42 -11.22 5.33
N THR A 32 -6.09 -11.03 5.34
CA THR A 32 -5.14 -11.94 4.66
C THR A 32 -4.46 -12.91 5.62
N GLY A 33 -4.45 -12.62 6.93
CA GLY A 33 -3.67 -13.37 7.92
C GLY A 33 -2.18 -13.00 7.98
N ALA A 34 -1.69 -12.15 7.07
CA ALA A 34 -0.29 -11.72 7.08
C ALA A 34 0.06 -10.95 8.37
N GLY A 35 1.27 -11.20 8.91
CA GLY A 35 1.79 -10.47 10.07
C GLY A 35 1.14 -10.83 11.42
N ARG A 36 0.32 -11.88 11.49
CA ARG A 36 -0.39 -12.31 12.71
C ARG A 36 0.35 -13.34 13.57
N ASP A 37 1.44 -13.90 13.05
CA ASP A 37 2.27 -14.93 13.71
C ASP A 37 3.63 -14.35 14.14
N CYS A 38 4.69 -14.51 13.33
CA CYS A 38 6.03 -14.02 13.69
C CYS A 38 6.26 -12.52 13.46
N GLY A 39 5.38 -11.85 12.70
CA GLY A 39 5.44 -10.41 12.44
C GLY A 39 6.53 -9.93 11.46
N ALA A 40 7.44 -10.79 10.99
CA ALA A 40 8.58 -10.38 10.17
C ALA A 40 8.18 -9.69 8.84
N CYS A 41 7.02 -10.02 8.28
CA CYS A 41 6.53 -9.46 7.02
C CYS A 41 5.80 -8.12 7.16
N VAL A 42 5.54 -7.62 8.37
CA VAL A 42 4.61 -6.48 8.61
C VAL A 42 5.03 -5.21 7.85
N PHE A 43 6.33 -4.90 7.81
CA PHE A 43 6.83 -3.74 7.07
C PHE A 43 6.69 -3.90 5.55
N SER A 44 6.92 -5.10 5.02
CA SER A 44 6.71 -5.40 3.59
C SER A 44 5.23 -5.29 3.22
N VAL A 45 4.32 -5.78 4.07
CA VAL A 45 2.87 -5.64 3.88
C VAL A 45 2.48 -4.15 3.85
N ARG A 46 3.00 -3.34 4.78
CA ARG A 46 2.75 -1.89 4.80
C ARG A 46 3.23 -1.20 3.52
N ARG A 47 4.42 -1.54 3.03
CA ARG A 47 4.97 -0.99 1.78
C ARG A 47 4.04 -1.27 0.60
N ILE A 48 3.66 -2.53 0.41
CA ILE A 48 2.77 -2.96 -0.69
C ILE A 48 1.40 -2.28 -0.58
N LEU A 49 0.85 -2.16 0.63
CA LEU A 49 -0.41 -1.44 0.85
C LEU A 49 -0.29 0.03 0.42
N CYS A 50 0.80 0.73 0.80
CA CYS A 50 1.01 2.12 0.40
C CYS A 50 1.15 2.28 -1.12
N GLU A 51 1.83 1.35 -1.79
CA GLU A 51 1.96 1.32 -3.25
C GLU A 51 0.60 1.06 -3.92
N SER A 52 -0.22 0.19 -3.34
CA SER A 52 -1.56 -0.15 -3.87
C SER A 52 -2.56 1.00 -3.73
N VAL A 53 -2.52 1.74 -2.62
CA VAL A 53 -3.40 2.89 -2.36
C VAL A 53 -2.91 4.17 -3.06
N GLY A 54 -1.61 4.27 -3.37
CA GLY A 54 -1.03 5.41 -4.08
C GLY A 54 -1.12 5.35 -5.60
N SER A 55 -1.52 4.21 -6.19
CA SER A 55 -1.55 4.01 -7.65
C SER A 55 -2.79 4.59 -8.35
N GLU A 56 -3.78 5.13 -7.62
CA GLU A 56 -4.91 5.87 -8.19
C GLU A 56 -4.71 7.39 -8.11
N VAL A 57 -3.45 7.85 -8.07
CA VAL A 57 -3.10 9.28 -8.15
C VAL A 57 -2.08 9.51 -9.26
N ASP A 58 -2.40 9.03 -10.47
CA ASP A 58 -1.99 9.69 -11.73
C ASP A 58 -3.13 10.62 -12.17
N THR A 59 -3.47 11.60 -11.33
CA THR A 59 -4.22 12.78 -11.76
C THR A 59 -3.82 13.96 -10.87
N GLY A 60 -2.70 14.60 -11.22
CA GLY A 60 -2.56 16.04 -11.03
C GLY A 60 -2.22 16.59 -9.64
N LEU A 61 -1.66 15.82 -8.70
CA LEU A 61 -1.14 16.39 -7.45
C LEU A 61 0.39 16.45 -7.39
N PHE A 62 0.99 16.90 -8.49
CA PHE A 62 2.28 17.58 -8.42
C PHE A 62 2.11 18.90 -9.17
N PRO A 63 2.17 20.07 -8.51
CA PRO A 63 2.27 21.30 -9.27
C PRO A 63 3.56 21.21 -10.09
N SER A 64 3.42 21.44 -11.40
CA SER A 64 4.59 21.53 -12.28
C SER A 64 5.53 22.61 -11.72
N PRO A 65 6.86 22.48 -11.83
CA PRO A 65 7.79 23.53 -11.42
C PRO A 65 7.48 24.91 -12.01
N ALA A 66 6.73 24.98 -13.11
CA ALA A 66 6.28 26.23 -13.73
C ALA A 66 5.14 26.95 -12.98
N GLU A 67 4.39 26.27 -12.10
CA GLU A 67 3.28 26.88 -11.35
C GLU A 67 3.76 27.60 -10.09
N VAL A 68 4.92 27.19 -9.55
CA VAL A 68 5.54 27.79 -8.35
C VAL A 68 6.06 29.21 -8.62
N ASP A 69 6.46 29.50 -9.87
CA ASP A 69 7.01 30.81 -10.27
C ASP A 69 5.93 31.90 -10.39
N ARG A 70 4.69 31.53 -10.73
CA ARG A 70 3.58 32.49 -10.91
C ARG A 70 2.95 32.95 -9.59
N ALA A 71 3.15 32.23 -8.48
CA ALA A 71 2.63 32.60 -7.16
C ALA A 71 3.52 33.61 -6.40
N ALA A 72 4.71 33.93 -6.94
CA ALA A 72 5.68 34.83 -6.34
C ALA A 72 5.71 36.23 -6.99
N SER A 73 4.77 36.55 -7.88
CA SER A 73 4.62 37.87 -8.53
C SER A 73 3.41 38.64 -8.00
#